data_AF-A0A1L4DGV1-F1
#
_entry.id   AF-A0A1L4DGV1-F1
#
_cell.length_a   1.000
_cell.length_b   1.000
_cell.length_c   1.000
_cell.angle_alpha   90.00
_cell.angle_beta   90.00
_cell.angle_gamma   90.00
#
_symmetry.space_group_name_H-M   'P 1'
#
loop_
_entity.id
_entity.type
_entity.pdbx_description
1 polymer ?
#
loop_
_entity_poly.entity_id
_entity_poly.type
_entity_poly.pdbx_seq_one_letter_code
_entity_poly.pdbx_strand_id
1 'polypeptide(L)'
;MNKKMRMFIIYIVFALIISCKNYAISKDLKNLEQNVEGKVKGFLEAKKEELSGGLKKLGGEVSSKGELEAIQDDEPQGEFQKQVAQDVNNENQELEELNKKIEDLKKKLEKTNNKTTLVTYSDYEKELKSLEEELKKLEEKLKDEGELKKRLEEKKTELEKLEKELKEKKENRKKALENAKTEFEQLQSKVENVIGQTYGHTNQNQGGFGQQAWQKANQLGLNGSYPTDDDTGNIAKNVINGALQKIEKELKEIDNNLK
;
A
#
# COMPACT_ATOMS: atom_id res chain seq x y z
N MET A 1 29.39 8.95 29.36
CA MET A 1 28.76 7.62 29.19
C MET A 1 29.37 6.94 27.97
N ASN A 2 30.08 5.83 28.16
CA ASN A 2 30.79 5.13 27.07
C ASN A 2 29.81 4.68 25.97
N LYS A 3 30.25 4.70 24.71
CA LYS A 3 29.42 4.36 23.54
C LYS A 3 28.77 2.98 23.68
N LYS A 4 29.45 2.04 24.32
CA LYS A 4 28.94 0.70 24.67
C LYS A 4 27.80 0.72 25.71
N MET A 5 27.86 1.59 26.71
CA MET A 5 26.77 1.75 27.70
C MET A 5 25.50 2.35 27.08
N ARG A 6 25.64 3.28 26.13
CA ARG A 6 24.47 3.86 25.41
C ARG A 6 23.73 2.80 24.59
N MET A 7 24.46 1.89 23.95
CA MET A 7 23.86 0.82 23.15
C MET A 7 23.12 -0.21 24.01
N PHE A 8 23.66 -0.54 25.18
CA PHE A 8 23.02 -1.47 26.13
C PHE A 8 21.71 -0.90 26.70
N ILE A 9 21.66 0.38 27.02
CA ILE A 9 20.45 1.03 27.54
C ILE A 9 19.34 1.02 26.47
N ILE A 10 19.67 1.30 25.20
CA ILE A 10 18.71 1.23 24.10
C ILE A 10 18.18 -0.20 23.93
N TYR A 11 19.05 -1.21 23.98
CA TYR A 11 18.66 -2.61 23.84
C TYR A 11 17.71 -3.09 24.95
N ILE A 12 17.95 -2.67 26.20
CA ILE A 12 17.07 -2.98 27.35
C ILE A 12 15.70 -2.32 27.18
N VAL A 13 15.63 -1.07 26.71
CA VAL A 13 14.35 -0.37 26.45
C VAL A 13 13.56 -1.05 25.33
N PHE A 14 14.21 -1.48 24.25
CA PHE A 14 13.55 -2.23 23.17
C PHE A 14 13.02 -3.59 23.66
N ALA A 15 13.78 -4.31 24.48
CA ALA A 15 13.32 -5.57 25.08
C ALA A 15 12.11 -5.38 26.02
N LEU A 16 12.07 -4.27 26.77
CA LEU A 16 10.95 -3.92 27.65
C LEU A 16 9.67 -3.60 26.85
N ILE A 17 9.79 -2.87 25.73
CA ILE A 17 8.65 -2.54 24.86
C ILE A 17 8.07 -3.80 24.20
N ILE A 18 8.92 -4.73 23.77
CA ILE A 18 8.48 -6.00 23.15
C ILE A 18 7.77 -6.87 24.19
N SER A 19 8.25 -6.88 25.44
CA SER A 19 7.63 -7.63 26.54
C SER A 19 6.26 -7.05 26.93
N CYS A 20 6.08 -5.72 26.86
CA CYS A 20 4.80 -5.06 27.11
C CYS A 20 3.76 -5.28 26.00
N LYS A 21 4.17 -5.70 24.79
CA LYS A 21 3.24 -5.99 23.68
C LYS A 21 2.50 -7.32 23.82
N ASN A 22 2.97 -8.22 24.69
CA ASN A 22 2.43 -9.58 24.81
C ASN A 22 1.67 -9.85 26.13
N TYR A 23 1.41 -8.83 26.96
CA TYR A 23 0.73 -8.98 28.26
C TYR A 23 -0.56 -8.15 28.43
N ALA A 24 -0.99 -7.41 27.40
CA ALA A 24 -2.23 -6.59 27.46
C ALA A 24 -3.33 -7.04 26.48
N ILE A 25 -3.24 -8.27 25.95
CA ILE A 25 -4.31 -8.88 25.14
C ILE A 25 -5.04 -9.91 26.01
N SER A 26 -5.78 -9.43 27.01
CA SER A 26 -6.85 -10.24 27.57
C SER A 26 -8.00 -9.37 28.09
N LYS A 27 -9.17 -9.61 27.48
CA LYS A 27 -10.54 -9.36 27.93
C LYS A 27 -11.17 -7.95 28.01
N ASP A 28 -10.45 -6.83 28.10
CA ASP A 28 -11.15 -5.55 28.40
C ASP A 28 -11.48 -4.61 27.22
N LEU A 29 -11.12 -4.97 25.98
CA LEU A 29 -11.39 -4.10 24.81
C LEU A 29 -12.88 -3.96 24.43
N LYS A 30 -13.73 -4.94 24.78
CA LYS A 30 -15.18 -4.88 24.43
C LYS A 30 -15.98 -3.89 25.28
N ASN A 31 -15.54 -3.58 26.50
CA ASN A 31 -16.26 -2.66 27.39
C ASN A 31 -15.89 -1.19 27.16
N LEU A 32 -14.71 -0.91 26.60
CA LEU A 32 -14.27 0.46 26.34
C LEU A 32 -14.95 1.04 25.10
N GLU A 33 -15.16 0.23 24.06
CA GLU A 33 -15.80 0.63 22.81
C GLU A 33 -17.29 0.99 23.01
N GLN A 34 -18.02 0.19 23.80
CA GLN A 34 -19.44 0.47 24.12
C GLN A 34 -19.64 1.70 25.04
N ASN A 35 -18.68 2.01 25.91
CA ASN A 35 -18.79 3.18 26.80
C ASN A 35 -18.50 4.50 26.07
N VAL A 36 -17.54 4.49 25.13
CA VAL A 36 -17.22 5.68 24.32
C VAL A 36 -18.37 6.00 23.36
N GLU A 37 -18.98 4.99 22.73
CA GLU A 37 -20.06 5.19 21.76
C GLU A 37 -21.34 5.77 22.44
N GLY A 38 -21.69 5.29 23.63
CA GLY A 38 -22.82 5.83 24.41
C GLY A 38 -22.58 7.25 24.94
N LYS A 39 -21.36 7.57 25.35
CA LYS A 39 -21.01 8.87 25.94
C LYS A 39 -20.87 9.97 24.88
N VAL A 40 -20.37 9.65 23.69
CA VAL A 40 -20.30 10.58 22.55
C VAL A 40 -21.69 10.86 21.99
N LYS A 41 -22.57 9.85 21.94
CA LYS A 41 -23.95 10.02 21.47
C LYS A 41 -24.76 10.92 22.41
N GLY A 42 -24.65 10.74 23.73
CA GLY A 42 -25.30 11.61 24.71
C GLY A 42 -24.75 13.05 24.72
N PHE A 43 -23.47 13.24 24.45
CA PHE A 43 -22.86 14.58 24.38
C PHE A 43 -23.28 15.35 23.11
N LEU A 44 -23.43 14.66 21.97
CA LEU A 44 -23.95 15.25 20.73
C LEU A 44 -25.43 15.62 20.82
N GLU A 45 -26.23 14.80 21.49
CA GLU A 45 -27.67 15.06 21.67
C GLU A 45 -27.90 16.26 22.62
N ALA A 46 -27.17 16.33 23.73
CA ALA A 46 -27.22 17.47 24.66
C ALA A 46 -26.77 18.80 24.02
N LYS A 47 -25.70 18.78 23.20
CA LYS A 47 -25.22 19.96 22.46
C LYS A 47 -26.22 20.44 21.40
N LYS A 48 -26.95 19.52 20.75
CA LYS A 48 -27.95 19.84 19.74
C LYS A 48 -29.18 20.51 20.37
N GLU A 49 -29.60 20.05 21.54
CA GLU A 49 -30.71 20.65 22.30
C GLU A 49 -30.34 22.04 22.85
N GLU A 50 -29.13 22.20 23.39
CA GLU A 50 -28.61 23.47 23.92
C GLU A 50 -28.45 24.55 22.81
N LEU A 51 -28.00 24.16 21.61
CA LEU A 51 -27.94 25.05 20.44
C LEU A 51 -29.32 25.45 19.91
N SER A 52 -30.30 24.53 19.94
CA SER A 52 -31.67 24.82 19.51
C SER A 52 -32.44 25.72 20.50
N GLY A 53 -32.14 25.58 21.80
CA GLY A 53 -32.69 26.44 22.86
C GLY A 53 -32.04 27.82 22.92
N GLY A 54 -30.73 27.91 22.67
CA GLY A 54 -29.99 29.17 22.61
C GLY A 54 -30.43 30.07 21.45
N LEU A 55 -30.74 29.50 20.29
CA LEU A 55 -31.18 30.26 19.11
C LEU A 55 -32.59 30.86 19.28
N LYS A 56 -33.49 30.14 19.97
CA LYS A 56 -34.84 30.66 20.28
C LYS A 56 -34.82 31.81 21.29
N LYS A 57 -33.77 31.90 22.13
CA LYS A 57 -33.63 32.95 23.15
C LYS A 57 -32.95 34.23 22.62
N LEU A 58 -32.28 34.15 21.46
CA LEU A 58 -31.68 35.31 20.77
C LEU A 58 -32.63 35.99 19.77
N GLY A 59 -33.75 35.36 19.42
CA GLY A 59 -34.76 35.92 18.52
C GLY A 59 -35.85 36.77 19.20
N GLY A 60 -35.73 37.06 20.50
CA GLY A 60 -36.83 37.58 21.29
C GLY A 60 -36.44 38.56 22.37
N GLU A 61 -35.59 39.54 22.10
CA GLU A 61 -35.49 40.79 22.89
C GLU A 61 -34.50 41.75 22.21
N VAL A 62 -35.00 42.65 21.34
CA VAL A 62 -34.80 44.11 21.39
C VAL A 62 -35.85 44.72 20.47
N SER A 63 -36.96 45.13 21.07
CA SER A 63 -37.91 46.06 20.50
C SER A 63 -37.55 47.45 21.01
N SER A 64 -37.16 48.37 20.11
CA SER A 64 -37.72 49.73 20.07
C SER A 64 -37.14 50.58 18.93
N LYS A 65 -37.99 50.80 17.91
CA LYS A 65 -38.44 52.11 17.41
C LYS A 65 -37.45 53.01 16.66
N GLY A 66 -37.66 53.12 15.34
CA GLY A 66 -37.20 54.22 14.49
C GLY A 66 -37.38 53.89 12.99
N GLU A 67 -38.17 54.68 12.29
CA GLU A 67 -38.55 54.55 10.87
C GLU A 67 -37.36 54.45 9.90
N LEU A 68 -37.47 53.58 8.88
CA LEU A 68 -37.28 53.94 7.47
C LEU A 68 -37.68 52.78 6.52
N GLU A 69 -38.73 53.06 5.78
CA GLU A 69 -39.14 52.62 4.44
C GLU A 69 -38.46 51.40 3.78
N ALA A 70 -39.32 50.43 3.45
CA ALA A 70 -39.39 49.66 2.21
C ALA A 70 -38.10 49.47 1.37
N ILE A 71 -37.64 48.22 1.28
CA ILE A 71 -37.33 47.52 0.03
C ILE A 71 -37.66 46.03 0.24
N GLN A 72 -38.50 45.49 -0.64
CA GLN A 72 -38.69 44.06 -0.83
C GLN A 72 -37.45 43.50 -1.52
N ASP A 73 -36.82 42.49 -0.96
CA ASP A 73 -36.02 41.52 -1.70
C ASP A 73 -36.29 40.12 -1.10
N ASP A 74 -36.99 39.30 -1.88
CA ASP A 74 -37.11 37.85 -1.69
C ASP A 74 -35.77 37.22 -2.10
N GLU A 75 -34.98 36.71 -1.15
CA GLU A 75 -33.83 35.86 -1.46
C GLU A 75 -33.92 34.53 -0.66
N PRO A 76 -33.84 33.35 -1.30
CA PRO A 76 -34.10 32.08 -0.66
C PRO A 76 -32.85 31.59 0.08
N GLN A 77 -32.65 32.03 1.33
CA GLN A 77 -31.54 31.56 2.17
C GLN A 77 -31.63 30.07 2.59
N GLY A 78 -32.69 29.35 2.20
CA GLY A 78 -32.93 27.96 2.59
C GLY A 78 -32.29 26.89 1.70
N GLU A 79 -31.93 27.19 0.44
CA GLU A 79 -31.33 26.21 -0.48
C GLU A 79 -29.80 26.11 -0.34
N PHE A 80 -29.12 27.22 -0.08
CA PHE A 80 -27.66 27.27 0.02
C PHE A 80 -27.10 26.42 1.17
N GLN A 81 -27.70 26.47 2.37
CA GLN A 81 -27.20 25.70 3.51
C GLN A 81 -27.45 24.18 3.38
N LYS A 82 -28.50 23.79 2.65
CA LYS A 82 -28.80 22.37 2.40
C LYS A 82 -27.88 21.77 1.34
N GLN A 83 -27.56 22.52 0.28
CA GLN A 83 -26.57 22.11 -0.73
C GLN A 83 -25.18 21.96 -0.11
N VAL A 84 -24.71 22.96 0.66
CA VAL A 84 -23.39 22.93 1.30
C VAL A 84 -23.25 21.77 2.30
N ALA A 85 -24.29 21.49 3.10
CA ALA A 85 -24.24 20.36 4.04
C ALA A 85 -24.31 18.99 3.34
N GLN A 86 -24.94 18.90 2.17
CA GLN A 86 -25.09 17.67 1.41
C GLN A 86 -23.83 17.35 0.58
N ASP A 87 -23.16 18.37 0.02
CA ASP A 87 -21.86 18.22 -0.67
C ASP A 87 -20.73 17.82 0.29
N VAL A 88 -20.61 18.48 1.45
CA VAL A 88 -19.55 18.18 2.44
C VAL A 88 -19.66 16.75 3.01
N ASN A 89 -20.87 16.20 3.08
CA ASN A 89 -21.09 14.84 3.57
C ASN A 89 -20.70 13.79 2.51
N ASN A 90 -20.89 14.12 1.23
CA ASN A 90 -20.51 13.26 0.11
C ASN A 90 -18.99 13.24 -0.12
N GLU A 91 -18.32 14.38 0.01
CA GLU A 91 -16.85 14.50 -0.11
C GLU A 91 -16.11 13.71 0.99
N ASN A 92 -16.62 13.73 2.23
CA ASN A 92 -16.06 12.91 3.31
C ASN A 92 -16.17 11.42 3.03
N GLN A 93 -17.25 10.97 2.37
CA GLN A 93 -17.42 9.57 1.97
C GLN A 93 -16.44 9.19 0.87
N GLU A 94 -16.30 10.02 -0.18
CA GLU A 94 -15.33 9.80 -1.26
C GLU A 94 -13.88 9.70 -0.71
N LEU A 95 -13.52 10.54 0.28
CA LEU A 95 -12.22 10.48 0.95
C LEU A 95 -12.02 9.21 1.78
N GLU A 96 -13.07 8.72 2.45
CA GLU A 96 -13.01 7.47 3.23
C GLU A 96 -12.86 6.24 2.33
N GLU A 97 -13.53 6.23 1.17
CA GLU A 97 -13.36 5.20 0.15
C GLU A 97 -11.94 5.21 -0.43
N LEU A 98 -11.41 6.39 -0.75
CA LEU A 98 -10.02 6.54 -1.22
C LEU A 98 -9.04 6.01 -0.17
N ASN A 99 -9.25 6.33 1.10
CA ASN A 99 -8.43 5.83 2.20
C ASN A 99 -8.41 4.30 2.28
N LYS A 100 -9.56 3.64 2.09
CA LYS A 100 -9.65 2.18 2.05
C LYS A 100 -8.83 1.61 0.89
N LYS A 101 -8.93 2.20 -0.30
CA LYS A 101 -8.15 1.77 -1.48
C LYS A 101 -6.64 1.94 -1.26
N ILE A 102 -6.20 3.06 -0.66
CA ILE A 102 -4.80 3.32 -0.31
C ILE A 102 -4.27 2.24 0.67
N GLU A 103 -5.02 1.98 1.74
CA GLU A 103 -4.67 0.95 2.73
C GLU A 103 -4.65 -0.46 2.13
N ASP A 104 -5.54 -0.75 1.19
CA ASP A 104 -5.53 -2.04 0.50
C ASP A 104 -4.33 -2.18 -0.44
N LEU A 105 -3.96 -1.14 -1.19
CA LEU A 105 -2.74 -1.12 -2.01
C LEU A 105 -1.48 -1.30 -1.16
N LYS A 106 -1.43 -0.63 -0.01
CA LYS A 106 -0.34 -0.76 0.97
C LYS A 106 -0.22 -2.19 1.49
N LYS A 107 -1.34 -2.83 1.89
CA LYS A 107 -1.34 -4.25 2.30
C LYS A 107 -0.93 -5.19 1.17
N LYS A 108 -1.35 -4.91 -0.08
CA LYS A 108 -0.88 -5.68 -1.25
C LYS A 108 0.63 -5.55 -1.42
N LEU A 109 1.17 -4.34 -1.23
CA LEU A 109 2.60 -4.04 -1.35
C LEU A 109 3.43 -4.66 -0.21
N GLU A 110 2.92 -4.68 1.02
CA GLU A 110 3.58 -5.32 2.17
C GLU A 110 3.67 -6.84 2.01
N LYS A 111 2.69 -7.47 1.34
CA LYS A 111 2.67 -8.90 1.06
C LYS A 111 3.57 -9.32 -0.11
N THR A 112 4.18 -8.38 -0.82
CA THR A 112 5.09 -8.72 -1.91
C THR A 112 6.36 -9.38 -1.39
N ASN A 113 6.95 -10.22 -2.22
CA ASN A 113 8.18 -10.92 -1.91
C ASN A 113 9.06 -11.02 -3.16
N ASN A 114 10.15 -11.76 -3.04
CA ASN A 114 11.10 -11.99 -4.13
C ASN A 114 10.52 -12.77 -5.32
N LYS A 115 9.32 -13.34 -5.21
CA LYS A 115 8.59 -14.01 -6.30
C LYS A 115 7.57 -13.10 -6.98
N THR A 116 7.29 -11.93 -6.43
CA THR A 116 6.38 -10.96 -7.03
C THR A 116 6.93 -10.50 -8.37
N THR A 117 6.09 -10.54 -9.40
CA THR A 117 6.49 -10.23 -10.78
C THR A 117 6.50 -8.73 -11.05
N LEU A 118 7.27 -8.32 -12.06
CA LEU A 118 7.28 -6.96 -12.57
C LEU A 118 5.92 -6.51 -13.14
N VAL A 119 5.14 -7.44 -13.70
CA VAL A 119 3.77 -7.16 -14.16
C VAL A 119 2.90 -6.76 -12.98
N THR A 120 2.95 -7.52 -11.88
CA THR A 120 2.22 -7.19 -10.65
C THR A 120 2.58 -5.80 -10.11
N TYR A 121 3.87 -5.44 -10.09
CA TYR A 121 4.28 -4.10 -9.70
C TYR A 121 3.77 -3.02 -10.67
N SER A 122 3.71 -3.31 -11.96
CA SER A 122 3.17 -2.38 -12.96
C SER A 122 1.65 -2.20 -12.84
N ASP A 123 0.93 -3.24 -12.42
CA ASP A 123 -0.49 -3.13 -12.10
C ASP A 123 -0.71 -2.27 -10.86
N TYR A 124 0.14 -2.39 -9.83
CA TYR A 124 0.12 -1.50 -8.67
C TYR A 124 0.44 -0.04 -9.03
N GLU A 125 1.32 0.21 -10.01
CA GLU A 125 1.58 1.58 -10.50
C GLU A 125 0.34 2.17 -11.19
N LYS A 126 -0.42 1.35 -11.93
CA LYS A 126 -1.70 1.79 -12.54
C LYS A 126 -2.75 2.08 -11.47
N GLU A 127 -2.88 1.21 -10.47
CA GLU A 127 -3.75 1.44 -9.31
C GLU A 127 -3.37 2.76 -8.61
N LEU A 128 -2.08 2.99 -8.36
CA LEU A 128 -1.56 4.20 -7.71
C LEU A 128 -1.88 5.47 -8.51
N LYS A 129 -1.67 5.47 -9.83
CA LYS A 129 -2.06 6.58 -10.71
C LYS A 129 -3.55 6.89 -10.66
N SER A 130 -4.40 5.85 -10.63
CA SER A 130 -5.84 6.04 -10.48
C SER A 130 -6.19 6.71 -9.15
N LEU A 131 -5.51 6.34 -8.06
CA LEU A 131 -5.71 6.96 -6.75
C LEU A 131 -5.25 8.42 -6.71
N GLU A 132 -4.14 8.75 -7.38
CA GLU A 132 -3.66 10.13 -7.54
C GLU A 132 -4.66 10.99 -8.33
N GLU A 133 -5.25 10.46 -9.39
CA GLU A 133 -6.29 11.15 -10.16
C GLU A 133 -7.58 11.35 -9.35
N GLU A 134 -8.01 10.35 -8.57
CA GLU A 134 -9.14 10.48 -7.64
C GLU A 134 -8.87 11.55 -6.58
N LEU A 135 -7.67 11.57 -5.99
CA LEU A 135 -7.26 12.58 -5.01
C LEU A 135 -7.28 13.99 -5.62
N LYS A 136 -6.78 14.14 -6.85
CA LYS A 136 -6.77 15.43 -7.55
C LYS A 136 -8.18 15.94 -7.85
N LYS A 137 -9.09 15.06 -8.28
CA LYS A 137 -10.51 15.42 -8.50
C LYS A 137 -11.17 15.87 -7.19
N LEU A 138 -10.84 15.23 -6.07
CA LEU A 138 -11.30 15.66 -4.75
C LEU A 138 -10.75 17.03 -4.36
N GLU A 139 -9.46 17.25 -4.60
CA GLU A 139 -8.79 18.54 -4.36
C GLU A 139 -9.44 19.68 -5.17
N GLU A 140 -9.81 19.44 -6.43
CA GLU A 140 -10.47 20.44 -7.30
C GLU A 140 -11.92 20.74 -6.88
N LYS A 141 -12.64 19.76 -6.33
CA LYS A 141 -14.01 19.94 -5.81
C LYS A 141 -14.04 20.76 -4.52
N LEU A 142 -13.02 20.61 -3.68
CA LEU A 142 -12.94 21.26 -2.38
C LEU A 142 -12.52 22.73 -2.50
N LYS A 143 -13.48 23.63 -2.28
CA LYS A 143 -13.26 25.09 -2.34
C LYS A 143 -12.80 25.71 -1.01
N ASP A 144 -12.89 24.99 0.11
CA ASP A 144 -12.66 25.55 1.45
C ASP A 144 -11.39 25.04 2.15
N GLU A 145 -10.65 25.98 2.75
CA GLU A 145 -9.48 25.72 3.59
C GLU A 145 -9.89 25.28 5.00
N GLY A 146 -9.90 23.96 5.24
CA GLY A 146 -10.24 23.39 6.55
C GLY A 146 -9.57 22.04 6.82
N GLU A 147 -10.16 21.27 7.74
CA GLU A 147 -9.66 19.95 8.18
C GLU A 147 -9.55 18.93 7.02
N LEU A 148 -10.45 19.02 6.03
CA LEU A 148 -10.43 18.18 4.82
C LEU A 148 -9.17 18.38 3.97
N LYS A 149 -8.74 19.63 3.76
CA LYS A 149 -7.50 19.95 3.01
C LYS A 149 -6.27 19.35 3.71
N LYS A 150 -6.25 19.39 5.05
CA LYS A 150 -5.18 18.76 5.83
C LYS A 150 -5.17 17.23 5.66
N ARG A 151 -6.33 16.58 5.70
CA ARG A 151 -6.46 15.13 5.47
C ARG A 151 -6.04 14.74 4.04
N LEU A 152 -6.39 15.56 3.04
CA LEU A 152 -5.95 15.35 1.66
C LEU A 152 -4.43 15.45 1.52
N GLU A 153 -3.80 16.44 2.14
CA GLU A 153 -2.34 16.56 2.14
C GLU A 153 -1.68 15.36 2.84
N GLU A 154 -2.23 14.88 3.95
CA GLU A 154 -1.78 13.65 4.59
C GLU A 154 -1.85 12.45 3.61
N LYS A 155 -2.92 12.33 2.82
CA LYS A 155 -3.07 11.27 1.80
C LYS A 155 -2.12 11.42 0.62
N LYS A 156 -1.85 12.63 0.18
CA LYS A 156 -0.84 12.92 -0.83
C LYS A 156 0.54 12.44 -0.37
N THR A 157 0.93 12.75 0.86
CA THR A 157 2.21 12.27 1.40
C THR A 157 2.27 10.75 1.58
N GLU A 158 1.13 10.09 1.83
CA GLU A 158 1.05 8.63 1.90
C GLU A 158 1.21 7.99 0.52
N LEU A 159 0.55 8.53 -0.51
CA LEU A 159 0.71 8.10 -1.89
C LEU A 159 2.15 8.29 -2.38
N GLU A 160 2.79 9.43 -2.09
CA GLU A 160 4.20 9.67 -2.44
C GLU A 160 5.16 8.67 -1.79
N LYS A 161 4.87 8.23 -0.55
CA LYS A 161 5.66 7.19 0.12
C LYS A 161 5.46 5.84 -0.54
N LEU A 162 4.21 5.49 -0.86
CA LEU A 162 3.88 4.26 -1.58
C LEU A 162 4.52 4.23 -2.97
N GLU A 163 4.52 5.34 -3.70
CA GLU A 163 5.16 5.47 -5.01
C GLU A 163 6.66 5.17 -4.92
N LYS A 164 7.35 5.78 -3.94
CA LYS A 164 8.78 5.54 -3.71
C LYS A 164 9.06 4.08 -3.35
N GLU A 165 8.29 3.49 -2.43
CA GLU A 165 8.44 2.09 -2.05
C GLU A 165 8.19 1.15 -3.24
N LEU A 166 7.13 1.40 -4.01
CA LEU A 166 6.78 0.62 -5.19
C LEU A 166 7.90 0.66 -6.23
N LYS A 167 8.42 1.85 -6.53
CA LYS A 167 9.53 2.05 -7.45
C LYS A 167 10.80 1.33 -7.00
N GLU A 168 11.13 1.43 -5.71
CA GLU A 168 12.28 0.72 -5.13
C GLU A 168 12.13 -0.79 -5.26
N LYS A 169 10.96 -1.35 -4.90
CA LYS A 169 10.70 -2.79 -5.00
C LYS A 169 10.73 -3.29 -6.44
N LYS A 170 10.17 -2.55 -7.38
CA LYS A 170 10.18 -2.88 -8.82
C LYS A 170 11.60 -2.86 -9.39
N GLU A 171 12.38 -1.84 -9.05
CA GLU A 171 13.78 -1.73 -9.46
C GLU A 171 14.64 -2.85 -8.87
N ASN A 172 14.43 -3.19 -7.59
CA ASN A 172 15.12 -4.31 -6.94
C ASN A 172 14.77 -5.65 -7.61
N ARG A 173 13.51 -5.87 -7.99
CA ARG A 173 13.09 -7.05 -8.76
C ARG A 173 13.79 -7.08 -10.13
N LYS A 174 13.85 -5.96 -10.85
CA LYS A 174 14.53 -5.87 -12.16
C LYS A 174 16.01 -6.26 -12.04
N LYS A 175 16.74 -5.66 -11.09
CA LYS A 175 18.15 -5.99 -10.82
C LYS A 175 18.34 -7.46 -10.43
N ALA A 176 17.43 -8.01 -9.61
CA ALA A 176 17.49 -9.42 -9.22
C ALA A 176 17.33 -10.36 -10.43
N LEU A 177 16.45 -10.01 -11.38
CA LEU A 177 16.27 -10.76 -12.62
C LEU A 177 17.48 -10.64 -13.56
N GLU A 178 18.07 -9.46 -13.73
CA GLU A 178 19.27 -9.26 -14.55
C GLU A 178 20.48 -10.04 -14.00
N ASN A 179 20.68 -10.00 -12.68
CA ASN A 179 21.71 -10.79 -12.00
C ASN A 179 21.44 -12.29 -12.15
N ALA A 180 20.17 -12.71 -12.00
CA ALA A 180 19.80 -14.10 -12.20
C ALA A 180 20.04 -14.57 -13.63
N LYS A 181 19.72 -13.74 -14.63
CA LYS A 181 19.99 -14.04 -16.04
C LYS A 181 21.46 -14.38 -16.26
N THR A 182 22.34 -13.50 -15.79
CA THR A 182 23.80 -13.68 -15.90
C THR A 182 24.26 -14.98 -15.25
N GLU A 183 23.75 -15.29 -14.05
CA GLU A 183 24.11 -16.53 -13.35
C GLU A 183 23.57 -17.78 -14.05
N PHE A 184 22.37 -17.73 -14.62
CA PHE A 184 21.82 -18.83 -15.40
C PHE A 184 22.60 -19.06 -16.70
N GLU A 185 23.04 -18.01 -17.39
CA GLU A 185 23.92 -18.10 -18.57
C GLU A 185 25.29 -18.73 -18.20
N GLN A 186 25.84 -18.39 -17.03
CA GLN A 186 27.06 -19.04 -16.53
C GLN A 186 26.83 -20.52 -16.19
N LEU A 187 25.69 -20.86 -15.58
CA LEU A 187 25.32 -22.25 -15.31
C LEU A 187 25.11 -23.02 -16.61
N GLN A 188 24.51 -22.40 -17.62
CA GLN A 188 24.32 -22.98 -18.95
C GLN A 188 25.68 -23.33 -19.57
N SER A 189 26.60 -22.38 -19.61
CA SER A 189 27.95 -22.59 -20.13
C SER A 189 28.70 -23.69 -19.37
N LYS A 190 28.55 -23.76 -18.04
CA LYS A 190 29.12 -24.84 -17.24
C LYS A 190 28.53 -26.20 -17.63
N VAL A 191 27.21 -26.31 -17.73
CA VAL A 191 26.52 -27.56 -18.11
C VAL A 191 26.93 -28.04 -19.51
N GLU A 192 27.12 -27.12 -20.46
CA GLU A 192 27.57 -27.42 -21.83
C GLU A 192 29.03 -27.88 -21.89
N ASN A 193 29.89 -27.35 -21.02
CA ASN A 193 31.33 -27.65 -20.99
C ASN A 193 31.73 -28.77 -20.01
N VAL A 194 30.78 -29.43 -19.33
CA VAL A 194 31.09 -30.54 -18.43
C VAL A 194 31.55 -31.76 -19.23
N ILE A 195 32.84 -32.09 -19.10
CA ILE A 195 33.45 -33.32 -19.62
C ILE A 195 33.82 -34.21 -18.42
N GLY A 196 33.16 -35.35 -18.26
CA GLY A 196 33.52 -36.39 -17.29
C GLY A 196 34.43 -37.46 -17.89
N GLN A 197 35.24 -38.12 -17.06
CA GLN A 197 36.01 -39.32 -17.46
C GLN A 197 35.09 -40.49 -17.84
N THR A 198 33.84 -40.47 -17.36
CA THR A 198 32.78 -41.43 -17.67
C THR A 198 31.45 -40.68 -17.82
N TYR A 199 30.48 -41.30 -18.52
CA TYR A 199 29.11 -40.77 -18.64
C TYR A 199 28.45 -40.50 -17.27
N GLY A 200 28.69 -41.37 -16.28
CA GLY A 200 28.19 -41.17 -14.91
C GLY A 200 28.75 -39.94 -14.21
N HIS A 201 30.06 -39.65 -14.37
CA HIS A 201 30.66 -38.43 -13.82
C HIS A 201 30.12 -37.16 -14.47
N THR A 202 29.85 -37.18 -15.79
CA THR A 202 29.20 -36.07 -16.50
C THR A 202 27.81 -35.79 -15.92
N ASN A 203 26.99 -36.83 -15.73
CA ASN A 203 25.63 -36.69 -15.20
C ASN A 203 25.60 -36.22 -13.75
N GLN A 204 26.54 -36.67 -12.90
CA GLN A 204 26.62 -36.23 -11.51
C GLN A 204 27.01 -34.73 -11.40
N ASN A 205 27.95 -34.28 -12.23
CA ASN A 205 28.36 -32.87 -12.28
C ASN A 205 27.23 -31.98 -12.82
N GLN A 206 26.53 -32.42 -13.86
CA GLN A 206 25.36 -31.70 -14.39
C GLN A 206 24.20 -31.65 -13.38
N GLY A 207 23.99 -32.71 -12.60
CA GLY A 207 23.00 -32.74 -11.52
C GLY A 207 23.25 -31.68 -10.46
N GLY A 208 24.50 -31.43 -10.10
CA GLY A 208 24.88 -30.36 -9.15
C GLY A 208 24.52 -28.96 -9.67
N PHE A 209 24.80 -28.67 -10.94
CA PHE A 209 24.39 -27.40 -11.57
C PHE A 209 22.87 -27.28 -11.72
N GLY A 210 22.19 -28.39 -12.03
CA GLY A 210 20.73 -28.44 -12.07
C GLY A 210 20.08 -28.11 -10.73
N GLN A 211 20.62 -28.62 -9.62
CA GLN A 211 20.15 -28.28 -8.27
C GLN A 211 20.36 -26.80 -7.94
N GLN A 212 21.51 -26.22 -8.30
CA GLN A 212 21.78 -24.78 -8.11
C GLN A 212 20.79 -23.94 -8.91
N ALA A 213 20.60 -24.28 -10.19
CA ALA A 213 19.65 -23.62 -11.08
C ALA A 213 18.21 -23.68 -10.51
N TRP A 214 17.80 -24.85 -10.02
CA TRP A 214 16.47 -25.07 -9.47
C TRP A 214 16.23 -24.27 -8.18
N GLN A 215 17.20 -24.27 -7.26
CA GLN A 215 17.11 -23.50 -6.02
C GLN A 215 16.94 -22.01 -6.33
N LYS A 216 17.73 -21.49 -7.28
CA LYS A 216 17.67 -20.08 -7.66
C LYS A 216 16.37 -19.72 -8.38
N ALA A 217 15.92 -20.58 -9.30
CA ALA A 217 14.63 -20.42 -9.96
C ALA A 217 13.48 -20.38 -8.93
N ASN A 218 13.52 -21.26 -7.93
CA ASN A 218 12.49 -21.33 -6.90
C ASN A 218 12.47 -20.09 -6.01
N GLN A 219 13.63 -19.58 -5.62
CA GLN A 219 13.75 -18.35 -4.84
C GLN A 219 13.09 -17.18 -5.56
N LEU A 220 13.26 -17.08 -6.88
CA LEU A 220 12.75 -15.97 -7.68
C LEU A 220 11.33 -16.19 -8.24
N GLY A 221 10.70 -17.33 -7.95
CA GLY A 221 9.39 -17.68 -8.49
C GLY A 221 9.39 -18.03 -9.98
N LEU A 222 10.55 -18.42 -10.53
CA LEU A 222 10.74 -18.75 -11.93
C LEU A 222 10.41 -20.21 -12.26
N ASN A 223 10.04 -21.03 -11.28
CA ASN A 223 9.75 -22.45 -11.47
C ASN A 223 8.65 -22.69 -12.50
N GLY A 224 8.92 -23.48 -13.53
CA GLY A 224 7.95 -23.95 -14.53
C GLY A 224 7.58 -25.42 -14.33
N SER A 225 6.58 -25.88 -15.08
CA SER A 225 6.41 -27.32 -15.34
C SER A 225 7.45 -27.69 -16.38
N TYR A 226 8.58 -28.23 -15.93
CA TYR A 226 9.64 -28.67 -16.83
C TYR A 226 9.26 -30.05 -17.39
N PRO A 227 9.45 -30.31 -18.70
CA PRO A 227 9.26 -31.65 -19.24
C PRO A 227 10.19 -32.61 -18.50
N THR A 228 9.58 -33.58 -17.81
CA THR A 228 10.25 -34.70 -17.15
C THR A 228 10.53 -35.76 -18.20
N ASP A 229 11.48 -35.50 -19.10
CA ASP A 229 12.09 -36.60 -19.85
C ASP A 229 13.12 -37.27 -18.94
N ASP A 230 13.16 -38.60 -18.96
CA ASP A 230 13.82 -39.50 -18.00
C ASP A 230 15.36 -39.38 -17.95
N ASP A 231 15.96 -38.41 -18.65
CA ASP A 231 17.40 -38.19 -18.70
C ASP A 231 17.80 -37.05 -17.76
N THR A 232 18.41 -37.40 -16.62
CA THR A 232 18.89 -36.44 -15.60
C THR A 232 19.80 -35.33 -16.16
N GLY A 233 20.52 -35.59 -17.26
CA GLY A 233 21.33 -34.59 -17.97
C GLY A 233 20.48 -33.50 -18.67
N ASN A 234 19.23 -33.80 -19.01
CA ASN A 234 18.26 -32.83 -19.56
C ASN A 234 17.62 -31.97 -18.48
N ILE A 235 17.55 -32.40 -17.21
CA ILE A 235 16.89 -31.63 -16.15
C ILE A 235 17.59 -30.30 -15.91
N ALA A 236 18.92 -30.29 -15.82
CA ALA A 236 19.67 -29.04 -15.62
C ALA A 236 19.44 -28.05 -16.76
N LYS A 237 19.51 -28.52 -18.01
CA LYS A 237 19.24 -27.70 -19.20
C LYS A 237 17.81 -27.17 -19.23
N ASN A 238 16.83 -28.02 -18.92
CA ASN A 238 15.41 -27.64 -18.91
C ASN A 238 15.11 -26.57 -17.85
N VAL A 239 15.67 -26.72 -16.64
CA VAL A 239 15.52 -25.74 -15.57
C VAL A 239 16.14 -24.41 -15.94
N ILE A 240 17.38 -24.42 -16.45
CA ILE A 240 18.11 -23.21 -16.86
C ILE A 240 17.38 -22.50 -18.00
N ASN A 241 17.07 -23.21 -19.08
CA ASN A 241 16.40 -22.64 -20.26
C ASN A 241 15.02 -22.07 -19.90
N GLY A 242 14.23 -22.81 -19.11
CA GLY A 242 12.92 -22.34 -18.70
C GLY A 242 12.99 -21.12 -17.77
N ALA A 243 14.01 -21.04 -16.89
CA ALA A 243 14.23 -19.85 -16.07
C ALA A 243 14.64 -18.64 -16.91
N LEU A 244 15.58 -18.81 -17.86
CA LEU A 244 16.00 -17.76 -18.78
C LEU A 244 14.84 -17.21 -19.61
N GLN A 245 14.03 -18.09 -20.21
CA GLN A 245 12.85 -17.69 -20.99
C GLN A 245 11.87 -16.85 -20.17
N LYS A 246 11.62 -17.23 -18.91
CA LYS A 246 10.72 -16.48 -18.02
C LYS A 246 11.30 -15.13 -17.61
N ILE A 247 12.59 -15.07 -17.29
CA ILE A 247 13.28 -13.81 -17.01
C ILE A 247 13.15 -12.86 -18.20
N GLU A 248 13.43 -13.34 -19.41
CA GLU A 248 13.32 -12.53 -20.63
C GLU A 248 11.90 -12.06 -20.88
N LYS A 249 10.90 -12.93 -20.68
CA LYS A 249 9.49 -12.55 -20.83
C LYS A 249 9.11 -11.44 -19.85
N GLU A 250 9.45 -11.61 -18.57
CA GLU A 250 9.12 -10.64 -17.52
C GLU A 250 9.82 -9.29 -17.74
N LEU A 251 11.09 -9.29 -18.20
CA LEU A 251 11.81 -8.07 -18.54
C LEU A 251 11.25 -7.38 -19.80
N LYS A 252 10.88 -8.14 -20.84
CA LYS A 252 10.29 -7.60 -22.09
C LYS A 252 8.89 -7.01 -21.88
N GLU A 253 8.08 -7.61 -21.00
CA GLU A 253 6.73 -7.11 -20.71
C GLU A 253 6.73 -5.71 -20.07
N ILE A 254 7.82 -5.28 -19.43
CA ILE A 254 7.98 -3.88 -18.98
C ILE A 254 8.14 -2.93 -20.17
N ASP A 255 9.03 -3.23 -21.11
CA ASP A 255 9.39 -2.32 -22.20
C ASP A 255 8.19 -2.00 -23.11
N ASN A 256 7.22 -2.91 -23.19
CA ASN A 256 5.99 -2.72 -23.94
C ASN A 256 4.89 -1.98 -23.17
N ASN A 257 4.92 -1.98 -21.83
CA ASN A 257 3.96 -1.24 -20.99
C ASN A 257 4.41 0.21 -20.71
N LEU A 258 5.62 0.59 -21.13
CA LEU A 258 6.18 1.95 -21.05
C LEU A 258 6.02 2.76 -22.35
N LYS A 259 5.48 2.14 -23.42
CA LYS A 259 5.13 2.80 -24.69
C LYS A 259 3.65 3.09 -24.77
#